data_AF-A0A418RST2-F1
#
_entry.id   AF-A0A418RST2-F1
#
_cell.length_a   1.000
_cell.length_b   1.000
_cell.length_c   1.000
_cell.angle_alpha   90.00
_cell.angle_beta   90.00
_cell.angle_gamma   90.00
#
_symmetry.space_group_name_H-M   'P 1'
#
loop_
_entity.id
_entity.type
_entity.pdbx_description
1 polymer ?
#
loop_
_entity_poly.entity_id
_entity_poly.type
_entity_poly.pdbx_seq_one_letter_code
_entity_poly.pdbx_strand_id
1 'polypeptide(L)'
;MNNLAFEIGFDHYRFDLPLDLSRFEGKHRQQVQYGFEAGKIQNVSKQHSNKFEKKILSIRDRCLRTGLEVTITSADLITKLELTRGVCPIIEEPFTFAHQEMTDWSVDRVDNDRGYHPDNIEIVSVKANKAKGDLDLASIIEQAVSKFNPNSMLTQKQWFLMGRFYYQRLTLTEPLMMTAILYSSPDVFFKVICMQLYFPDTKHAKVFLKILAQYTTKEAIRKVIKLILKRTKAGSSTGLFLVLNSPKLRDAVFDFIVEICKHYLEFDEILTECFFQLPAYVLDKNNGK
;
A
#
# COMPACT_ATOMS: atom_id res chain seq x y z
N MET A 1 11.60 -15.78 29.05
CA MET A 1 11.69 -15.07 27.76
C MET A 1 12.87 -15.65 27.01
N ASN A 2 12.61 -16.34 25.89
CA ASN A 2 13.68 -16.93 25.10
C ASN A 2 14.58 -15.83 24.52
N ASN A 3 15.88 -16.04 24.63
CA ASN A 3 16.85 -15.10 24.10
C ASN A 3 16.92 -15.26 22.57
N LEU A 4 16.28 -14.36 21.82
CA LEU A 4 16.23 -14.38 20.35
C LEU A 4 17.62 -14.55 19.72
N ALA A 5 18.64 -13.89 20.27
CA ALA A 5 20.01 -14.00 19.79
C ALA A 5 20.54 -15.43 19.92
N PHE A 6 20.28 -16.09 21.05
CA PHE A 6 20.64 -17.50 21.24
C PHE A 6 19.89 -18.40 20.26
N GLU A 7 18.58 -18.20 20.08
CA GLU A 7 17.77 -19.02 19.16
C GLU A 7 18.25 -18.92 17.71
N ILE A 8 18.61 -17.71 17.25
CA ILE A 8 19.18 -17.50 15.91
C ILE A 8 20.43 -18.38 15.71
N GLY A 9 21.38 -18.34 16.64
CA GLY A 9 22.59 -19.15 16.55
C GLY A 9 22.29 -20.65 16.51
N PHE A 10 21.36 -21.09 17.35
CA PHE A 10 20.93 -22.49 17.41
C PHE A 10 20.25 -22.93 16.09
N ASP A 11 19.39 -22.09 15.52
CA ASP A 11 18.70 -22.35 14.26
C ASP A 11 19.68 -22.39 13.07
N HIS A 12 20.70 -21.54 13.04
CA HIS A 12 21.77 -21.62 12.04
C HIS A 12 22.47 -22.99 12.04
N TYR A 13 22.78 -23.53 13.23
CA TYR A 13 23.35 -24.87 13.34
C TYR A 13 22.34 -25.95 12.91
N ARG A 14 21.12 -25.90 13.44
CA ARG A 14 20.04 -26.87 13.17
C ARG A 14 19.71 -26.97 11.69
N PHE A 15 19.70 -25.86 10.95
CA PHE A 15 19.35 -25.82 9.53
C PHE A 15 20.55 -25.92 8.58
N ASP A 16 21.75 -26.12 9.12
CA ASP A 16 23.01 -26.17 8.37
C ASP A 16 23.24 -24.93 7.49
N LEU A 17 22.94 -23.75 8.04
CA LEU A 17 23.05 -22.47 7.35
C LEU A 17 24.32 -21.71 7.78
N PRO A 18 25.00 -21.02 6.86
CA PRO A 18 26.19 -20.25 7.20
C PRO A 18 25.84 -19.15 8.22
N LEU A 19 26.65 -19.06 9.28
CA LEU A 19 26.50 -18.04 10.33
C LEU A 19 27.58 -16.97 10.17
N ASP A 20 27.17 -15.74 9.91
CA ASP A 20 28.06 -14.58 9.83
C ASP A 20 27.95 -13.73 11.11
N LEU A 21 28.85 -13.99 12.06
CA LEU A 21 28.89 -13.30 13.35
C LEU A 21 29.27 -11.81 13.24
N SER A 22 29.86 -11.38 12.12
CA SER A 22 30.28 -9.99 11.94
C SER A 22 29.10 -9.01 11.94
N ARG A 23 27.90 -9.51 11.62
CA ARG A 23 26.65 -8.73 11.52
C ARG A 23 26.02 -8.39 12.87
N PHE A 24 26.45 -9.03 13.96
CA PHE A 24 25.91 -8.82 15.31
C PHE A 24 26.92 -8.06 16.17
N GLU A 25 26.44 -7.28 17.13
CA GLU A 25 27.30 -6.45 18.00
C GLU A 25 27.24 -6.89 19.47
N GLY A 26 28.34 -6.66 20.19
CA GLY A 26 28.44 -6.83 21.64
C GLY A 26 27.83 -8.12 22.19
N LYS A 27 26.89 -7.97 23.13
CA LYS A 27 26.21 -9.08 23.81
C LYS A 27 25.38 -9.95 22.85
N HIS A 28 24.80 -9.38 21.79
CA HIS A 28 24.04 -10.16 20.81
C HIS A 28 24.96 -11.16 20.08
N ARG A 29 26.15 -10.71 19.62
CA ARG A 29 27.13 -11.60 18.98
C ARG A 29 27.51 -12.79 19.86
N GLN A 30 27.78 -12.54 21.13
CA GLN A 30 28.14 -13.57 22.09
C GLN A 30 27.00 -14.59 22.29
N GLN A 31 25.75 -14.13 22.39
CA GLN A 31 24.59 -15.00 22.58
C GLN A 31 24.28 -15.83 21.32
N VAL A 32 24.42 -15.25 20.12
CA VAL A 32 24.32 -15.99 18.85
C VAL A 32 25.38 -17.08 18.78
N GLN A 33 26.64 -16.77 19.12
CA GLN A 33 27.70 -17.76 19.15
C GLN A 33 27.39 -18.89 20.15
N TYR A 34 26.89 -18.56 21.34
CA TYR A 34 26.49 -19.56 22.33
C TYR A 34 25.36 -20.47 21.86
N GLY A 35 24.37 -19.93 21.16
CA GLY A 35 23.31 -20.74 20.56
C GLY A 35 23.83 -21.75 19.55
N PHE A 36 24.75 -21.31 18.68
CA PHE A 36 25.35 -22.15 17.66
C PHE A 36 26.18 -23.29 18.28
N GLU A 37 27.07 -22.96 19.23
CA GLU A 37 27.86 -23.98 19.93
C GLU A 37 26.99 -24.91 20.78
N ALA A 38 25.89 -24.43 21.36
CA ALA A 38 24.95 -25.28 22.09
C ALA A 38 24.31 -26.33 21.17
N GLY A 39 23.87 -25.95 19.96
CA GLY A 39 23.35 -26.90 18.96
C GLY A 39 24.38 -27.98 18.60
N LYS A 40 25.65 -27.59 18.48
CA LYS A 40 26.78 -28.49 18.22
C LYS A 40 27.06 -29.45 19.38
N ILE A 41 27.12 -28.96 20.61
CA ILE A 41 27.34 -29.77 21.81
C ILE A 41 26.21 -30.77 22.02
N GLN A 42 24.97 -30.34 21.79
CA GLN A 42 23.79 -31.20 21.88
C GLN A 42 23.67 -32.19 20.72
N ASN A 43 24.54 -32.08 19.70
CA ASN A 43 24.52 -32.90 18.49
C ASN A 43 23.13 -32.97 17.84
N VAL A 44 22.47 -31.80 17.75
CA VAL A 44 21.11 -31.72 17.20
C VAL A 44 21.12 -32.18 15.75
N SER A 45 20.16 -33.03 15.39
CA SER A 45 20.01 -33.49 14.02
C SER A 45 19.77 -32.32 13.08
N LYS A 46 20.62 -32.20 12.06
CA LYS A 46 20.48 -31.19 11.02
C LYS A 46 19.21 -31.45 10.22
N GLN A 47 18.44 -30.40 9.97
CA GLN A 47 17.19 -30.43 9.22
C GLN A 47 17.33 -29.64 7.92
N HIS A 48 16.74 -30.15 6.84
CA HIS A 48 16.69 -29.40 5.59
C HIS A 48 15.71 -28.24 5.71
N SER A 49 16.22 -27.01 5.74
CA SER A 49 15.37 -25.82 5.83
C SER A 49 14.59 -25.57 4.54
N ASN A 50 13.29 -25.31 4.69
CA ASN A 50 12.44 -24.85 3.60
C ASN A 50 12.56 -23.33 3.39
N LYS A 51 11.93 -22.82 2.32
CA LYS A 51 12.00 -21.38 1.96
C LYS A 51 11.42 -20.44 3.04
N PHE A 52 10.44 -20.90 3.81
CA PHE A 52 9.79 -20.11 4.86
C PHE A 52 10.69 -20.02 6.08
N GLU A 53 11.30 -21.14 6.50
CA GLU A 53 12.26 -21.16 7.61
C GLU A 53 13.47 -20.27 7.33
N LYS A 54 14.02 -20.34 6.11
CA LYS A 54 15.10 -19.44 5.66
C LYS A 54 14.68 -17.97 5.70
N LYS A 55 13.44 -17.66 5.29
CA LYS A 55 12.91 -16.29 5.32
C LYS A 55 12.71 -15.80 6.76
N ILE A 56 12.16 -16.63 7.65
CA ILE A 56 11.99 -16.33 9.07
C ILE A 56 13.35 -16.04 9.71
N LEU A 57 14.35 -16.89 9.52
CA LEU A 57 15.68 -16.67 10.08
C LEU A 57 16.28 -15.33 9.60
N SER A 58 16.17 -15.02 8.30
CA SER A 58 16.60 -13.73 7.76
C SER A 58 15.86 -12.53 8.36
N ILE A 59 14.58 -12.66 8.69
CA ILE A 59 13.80 -11.61 9.37
C ILE A 59 14.25 -11.47 10.82
N ARG A 60 14.45 -12.58 11.53
CA ARG A 60 14.94 -12.60 12.92
C ARG A 60 16.31 -11.94 13.03
N ASP A 61 17.22 -12.22 12.10
CA ASP A 61 18.52 -11.55 12.00
C ASP A 61 18.39 -10.04 11.84
N ARG A 62 17.50 -9.59 10.93
CA ARG A 62 17.24 -8.16 10.73
C ARG A 62 16.69 -7.53 12.02
N CYS A 63 15.69 -8.15 12.62
CA CYS A 63 15.01 -7.65 13.82
C CYS A 63 15.98 -7.50 15.00
N LEU A 64 16.85 -8.49 15.22
CA LEU A 64 17.86 -8.42 16.27
C LEU A 64 18.84 -7.25 16.08
N ARG A 65 19.18 -6.91 14.82
CA ARG A 65 20.08 -5.78 14.51
C ARG A 65 19.39 -4.42 14.61
N THR A 66 18.12 -4.34 14.22
CA THR A 66 17.38 -3.08 14.20
C THR A 66 16.57 -2.83 15.47
N GLY A 67 16.59 -3.75 16.43
CA GLY A 67 15.81 -3.64 17.67
C GLY A 67 14.31 -3.80 17.47
N LEU A 68 13.88 -4.43 16.37
CA LEU A 68 12.47 -4.70 16.11
C LEU A 68 12.03 -6.00 16.76
N GLU A 69 10.77 -6.08 17.17
CA GLU A 69 10.16 -7.32 17.63
C GLU A 69 9.84 -8.25 16.45
N VAL A 70 9.90 -9.56 16.69
CA VAL A 70 9.51 -10.59 15.72
C VAL A 70 8.77 -11.72 16.43
N THR A 71 7.52 -11.96 16.02
CA THR A 71 6.64 -13.01 16.57
C THR A 71 6.02 -13.90 15.49
N ILE A 72 6.22 -13.55 14.21
CA ILE A 72 5.75 -14.36 13.08
C ILE A 72 6.44 -15.73 13.00
N THR A 73 5.72 -16.69 12.47
CA THR A 73 6.15 -18.07 12.24
C THR A 73 6.12 -18.42 10.76
N SER A 74 6.68 -19.57 10.40
CA SER A 74 6.56 -20.10 9.03
C SER A 74 5.09 -20.30 8.60
N ALA A 75 4.21 -20.65 9.54
CA ALA A 75 2.77 -20.82 9.26
C ALA A 75 2.12 -19.49 8.85
N ASP A 76 2.45 -18.40 9.53
CA ASP A 76 1.93 -17.06 9.18
C ASP A 76 2.35 -16.66 7.76
N LEU A 77 3.60 -16.94 7.38
CA LEU A 77 4.09 -16.68 6.02
C LEU A 77 3.37 -17.52 4.97
N ILE A 78 3.09 -18.79 5.26
CA ILE A 78 2.33 -19.68 4.36
C ILE A 78 0.92 -19.13 4.18
N THR A 79 0.20 -18.85 5.27
CA THR A 79 -1.16 -18.31 5.22
C THR A 79 -1.21 -17.00 4.44
N LYS A 80 -0.29 -16.06 4.71
CA LYS A 80 -0.27 -14.78 3.98
C LYS A 80 0.07 -14.96 2.50
N LEU A 81 0.95 -15.88 2.14
CA LEU A 81 1.27 -16.18 0.73
C LEU A 81 0.08 -16.84 0.01
N GLU A 82 -0.64 -17.75 0.65
CA GLU A 82 -1.84 -18.39 0.09
C GLU A 82 -2.95 -17.39 -0.20
N LEU A 83 -3.13 -16.39 0.67
CA LEU A 83 -4.10 -15.31 0.46
C LEU A 83 -3.84 -14.50 -0.81
N THR A 84 -2.59 -14.42 -1.27
CA THR A 84 -2.25 -13.72 -2.52
C THR A 84 -2.54 -14.57 -3.77
N ARG A 85 -2.83 -15.86 -3.61
CA ARG A 85 -3.02 -16.82 -4.70
C ARG A 85 -1.84 -16.86 -5.68
N GLY A 86 -0.63 -16.66 -5.15
CA GLY A 86 0.62 -16.71 -5.92
C GLY A 86 0.91 -15.47 -6.78
N VAL A 87 0.10 -14.41 -6.70
CA VAL A 87 0.30 -13.15 -7.45
C VAL A 87 0.53 -12.00 -6.49
N CYS A 88 1.42 -11.08 -6.81
CA CYS A 88 1.62 -9.88 -6.01
C CYS A 88 0.42 -8.94 -6.13
N PRO A 89 -0.21 -8.50 -5.02
CA PRO A 89 -1.40 -7.65 -5.08
C PRO A 89 -1.14 -6.23 -5.60
N ILE A 90 0.13 -5.81 -5.67
CA ILE A 90 0.52 -4.44 -6.05
C ILE A 90 0.97 -4.39 -7.51
N ILE A 91 1.89 -5.27 -7.91
CA ILE A 91 2.42 -5.28 -9.28
C ILE A 91 1.60 -6.16 -10.24
N GLU A 92 0.71 -7.00 -9.70
CA GLU A 92 -0.17 -7.92 -10.44
C GLU A 92 0.58 -8.97 -11.27
N GLU A 93 1.81 -9.29 -10.88
CA GLU A 93 2.65 -10.32 -11.50
C GLU A 93 2.82 -11.53 -10.56
N PRO A 94 2.95 -12.77 -11.08
CA PRO A 94 3.23 -13.96 -10.28
C PRO A 94 4.51 -13.82 -9.45
N PHE A 95 4.50 -14.39 -8.25
CA PHE A 95 5.71 -14.44 -7.42
C PHE A 95 6.74 -15.42 -7.98
N THR A 96 8.00 -15.01 -7.88
CA THR A 96 9.14 -15.91 -8.00
C THR A 96 9.77 -16.18 -6.63
N PHE A 97 10.67 -17.17 -6.56
CA PHE A 97 11.24 -17.63 -5.30
C PHE A 97 12.74 -17.90 -5.45
N ALA A 98 13.54 -17.01 -4.89
CA ALA A 98 15.00 -17.13 -4.85
C ALA A 98 15.66 -17.09 -6.24
N HIS A 99 15.04 -16.39 -7.21
CA HIS A 99 15.67 -16.09 -8.50
C HIS A 99 16.46 -14.78 -8.49
N GLN A 100 16.46 -14.05 -7.36
CA GLN A 100 17.06 -12.71 -7.23
C GLN A 100 16.39 -11.69 -8.15
N GLU A 101 15.11 -11.90 -8.43
CA GLU A 101 14.31 -11.07 -9.33
C GLU A 101 13.48 -10.05 -8.54
N MET A 102 12.97 -9.04 -9.25
CA MET A 102 12.07 -8.03 -8.66
C MET A 102 10.67 -8.61 -8.35
N THR A 103 10.32 -9.73 -8.95
CA THR A 103 9.13 -10.54 -8.69
C THR A 103 9.28 -11.52 -7.53
N ASP A 104 10.48 -11.66 -6.95
CA ASP A 104 10.67 -12.54 -5.79
C ASP A 104 9.75 -12.09 -4.65
N TRP A 105 9.18 -13.05 -3.93
CA TRP A 105 8.35 -12.74 -2.77
C TRP A 105 9.16 -12.07 -1.64
N SER A 106 8.53 -11.13 -0.97
CA SER A 106 9.05 -10.40 0.18
C SER A 106 8.00 -10.30 1.28
N VAL A 107 8.45 -10.19 2.52
CA VAL A 107 7.61 -9.94 3.69
C VAL A 107 7.73 -8.46 4.02
N ASP A 108 6.64 -7.74 3.84
CA ASP A 108 6.56 -6.31 4.14
C ASP A 108 5.76 -6.03 5.40
N ARG A 109 6.11 -4.94 6.08
CA ARG A 109 5.38 -4.47 7.25
C ARG A 109 4.31 -3.47 6.83
N VAL A 110 3.08 -3.69 7.28
CA VAL A 110 1.96 -2.77 7.03
C VAL A 110 2.28 -1.42 7.65
N ASP A 111 2.57 -1.43 8.95
CA ASP A 111 3.08 -0.30 9.72
C ASP A 111 4.59 -0.46 9.97
N ASN A 112 5.37 0.51 9.51
CA ASN A 112 6.83 0.52 9.59
C ASN A 112 7.37 0.82 10.99
N ASP A 113 6.54 1.36 11.90
CA ASP A 113 6.93 1.64 13.28
C ASP A 113 6.76 0.41 14.19
N ARG A 114 6.08 -0.63 13.68
CA ARG A 114 5.85 -1.89 14.38
C ARG A 114 6.83 -2.98 13.94
N GLY A 115 6.98 -4.00 14.80
CA GLY A 115 7.75 -5.21 14.50
C GLY A 115 7.07 -6.13 13.50
N TYR A 116 7.65 -7.30 13.29
CA TYR A 116 7.06 -8.37 12.49
C TYR A 116 6.11 -9.20 13.34
N HIS A 117 4.83 -8.87 13.26
CA HIS A 117 3.72 -9.57 13.92
C HIS A 117 2.76 -10.15 12.89
N PRO A 118 2.03 -11.24 13.19
CA PRO A 118 1.10 -11.87 12.24
C PRO A 118 0.07 -10.91 11.64
N ASP A 119 -0.36 -9.91 12.40
CA ASP A 119 -1.31 -8.86 12.00
C ASP A 119 -0.66 -7.66 11.29
N ASN A 120 0.67 -7.52 11.35
CA ASN A 120 1.41 -6.39 10.78
C ASN A 120 2.24 -6.77 9.53
N ILE A 121 2.08 -7.99 8.99
CA ILE A 121 2.81 -8.42 7.80
C ILE A 121 1.92 -8.68 6.60
N GLU A 122 2.48 -8.45 5.43
CA GLU A 122 1.91 -8.81 4.13
C GLU A 122 2.96 -9.39 3.21
N ILE A 123 2.52 -10.25 2.27
CA ILE A 123 3.39 -10.79 1.23
C ILE A 123 3.21 -9.96 -0.05
N VAL A 124 4.30 -9.32 -0.46
CA VAL A 124 4.38 -8.49 -1.67
C VAL A 124 5.66 -8.81 -2.42
N SER A 125 5.87 -8.25 -3.61
CA SER A 125 7.10 -8.52 -4.37
C SER A 125 8.27 -7.71 -3.83
N VAL A 126 9.50 -8.13 -4.09
CA VAL A 126 10.71 -7.34 -3.82
C VAL A 126 10.60 -5.96 -4.45
N LYS A 127 10.04 -5.85 -5.67
CA LYS A 127 9.77 -4.57 -6.35
C LYS A 127 8.87 -3.66 -5.51
N ALA A 128 7.73 -4.18 -5.05
CA ALA A 128 6.77 -3.41 -4.28
C ALA A 128 7.33 -3.01 -2.91
N ASN A 129 7.95 -3.95 -2.20
CA ASN A 129 8.57 -3.67 -0.89
C ASN A 129 9.68 -2.61 -1.01
N LYS A 130 10.57 -2.74 -2.00
CA LYS A 130 11.61 -1.73 -2.26
C LYS A 130 11.04 -0.36 -2.63
N ALA A 131 9.98 -0.32 -3.43
CA ALA A 131 9.33 0.93 -3.79
C ALA A 131 8.69 1.61 -2.57
N LYS A 132 7.99 0.83 -1.72
CA LYS A 132 7.43 1.35 -0.46
C LYS A 132 8.52 1.87 0.46
N GLY A 133 9.57 1.08 0.70
CA GLY A 133 10.62 1.41 1.67
C GLY A 133 10.03 1.85 3.02
N ASP A 134 10.42 3.04 3.46
CA ASP A 134 9.96 3.64 4.72
C ASP A 134 8.80 4.65 4.53
N LEU A 135 8.20 4.73 3.33
CA LEU A 135 7.09 5.64 3.07
C LEU A 135 5.86 5.28 3.92
N ASP A 136 5.22 6.32 4.47
CA ASP A 136 3.92 6.24 5.10
C ASP A 136 2.78 6.24 4.05
N LEU A 137 1.54 6.04 4.51
CA LEU A 137 0.41 5.97 3.60
C LEU A 137 0.19 7.26 2.81
N ALA A 138 0.36 8.43 3.44
CA ALA A 138 0.21 9.71 2.78
C ALA A 138 1.21 9.84 1.62
N SER A 139 2.48 9.52 1.87
CA SER A 139 3.55 9.56 0.87
C SER A 139 3.32 8.55 -0.27
N ILE A 140 2.77 7.37 0.03
CA ILE A 140 2.38 6.40 -1.02
C ILE A 140 1.29 6.98 -1.92
N ILE A 141 0.29 7.65 -1.36
CA ILE A 141 -0.79 8.30 -2.13
C ILE A 141 -0.22 9.45 -2.96
N GLU A 142 0.69 10.25 -2.40
CA GLU A 142 1.38 11.31 -3.13
C GLU A 142 2.09 10.75 -4.38
N GLN A 143 2.80 9.62 -4.26
CA GLN A 143 3.39 8.95 -5.43
C GLN A 143 2.32 8.56 -6.47
N ALA A 144 1.16 8.07 -6.03
CA ALA A 144 0.06 7.66 -6.91
C ALA A 144 -0.59 8.84 -7.67
N VAL A 145 -0.67 10.02 -7.05
CA VAL A 145 -1.28 11.22 -7.66
C VAL A 145 -0.27 12.12 -8.37
N SER A 146 1.02 11.90 -8.15
CA SER A 146 2.11 12.68 -8.75
C SER A 146 2.15 12.60 -10.29
N LYS A 147 2.86 13.55 -10.89
CA LYS A 147 3.14 13.52 -12.34
C LYS A 147 3.92 12.25 -12.69
N PHE A 148 3.67 11.72 -13.89
CA PHE A 148 4.30 10.50 -14.36
C PHE A 148 5.83 10.66 -14.34
N ASN A 149 6.50 9.74 -13.66
CA ASN A 149 7.95 9.68 -13.58
C ASN A 149 8.42 8.36 -14.24
N PRO A 150 9.10 8.41 -15.41
CA PRO A 150 9.56 7.20 -16.09
C PRO A 150 10.63 6.44 -15.30
N ASN A 151 11.29 7.09 -14.34
CA ASN A 151 12.30 6.47 -13.47
C ASN A 151 11.69 5.88 -12.18
N SER A 152 10.37 5.96 -12.00
CA SER A 152 9.68 5.35 -10.86
C SER A 152 9.75 3.83 -10.93
N MET A 153 9.97 3.18 -9.79
CA MET A 153 9.96 1.71 -9.71
C MET A 153 8.58 1.11 -10.00
N LEU A 154 7.51 1.86 -9.72
CA LEU A 154 6.13 1.45 -9.94
C LEU A 154 5.43 2.39 -10.91
N THR A 155 4.48 1.87 -11.67
CA THR A 155 3.55 2.70 -12.45
C THR A 155 2.58 3.45 -11.53
N GLN A 156 1.91 4.48 -12.03
CA GLN A 156 0.88 5.21 -11.26
C GLN A 156 -0.25 4.29 -10.79
N LYS A 157 -0.70 3.36 -11.66
CA LYS A 157 -1.64 2.31 -11.29
C LYS A 157 -1.13 1.45 -10.13
N GLN A 158 0.14 1.05 -10.17
CA GLN A 158 0.74 0.22 -9.12
C GLN A 158 0.91 0.98 -7.80
N TRP A 159 1.27 2.26 -7.84
CA TRP A 159 1.27 3.14 -6.66
C TRP A 159 -0.13 3.28 -6.05
N PHE A 160 -1.15 3.45 -6.89
CA PHE A 160 -2.53 3.48 -6.42
C PHE A 160 -2.99 2.15 -5.80
N LEU A 161 -2.63 1.02 -6.42
CA LEU A 161 -2.87 -0.31 -5.85
C LEU A 161 -2.17 -0.48 -4.50
N MET A 162 -0.93 -0.01 -4.38
CA MET A 162 -0.20 0.01 -3.12
C MET A 162 -0.92 0.82 -2.05
N GLY A 163 -1.26 2.09 -2.32
CA GLY A 163 -1.96 2.94 -1.37
C GLY A 163 -3.27 2.31 -0.89
N ARG A 164 -4.06 1.76 -1.81
CA ARG A 164 -5.31 1.07 -1.49
C ARG A 164 -5.09 -0.19 -0.66
N PHE A 165 -4.06 -0.96 -0.99
CA PHE A 165 -3.71 -2.20 -0.30
C PHE A 165 -3.37 -1.94 1.18
N TYR A 166 -2.56 -0.92 1.47
CA TYR A 166 -2.19 -0.56 2.85
C TYR A 166 -3.29 0.20 3.57
N TYR A 167 -4.05 1.07 2.90
CA TYR A 167 -5.20 1.74 3.51
C TYR A 167 -6.21 0.76 4.12
N GLN A 168 -6.45 -0.37 3.45
CA GLN A 168 -7.34 -1.42 3.94
C GLN A 168 -6.82 -2.21 5.15
N ARG A 169 -5.55 -2.03 5.53
CA ARG A 169 -4.85 -2.84 6.54
C ARG A 169 -4.30 -2.00 7.69
N LEU A 170 -4.03 -0.73 7.44
CA LEU A 170 -3.58 0.21 8.46
C LEU A 170 -4.74 0.60 9.35
N THR A 171 -4.47 0.67 10.65
CA THR A 171 -5.33 1.37 11.60
C THR A 171 -4.86 2.81 11.65
N LEU A 172 -5.60 3.71 11.02
CA LEU A 172 -5.29 5.13 11.04
C LEU A 172 -5.65 5.72 12.40
N THR A 173 -4.68 6.35 13.06
CA THR A 173 -4.91 7.10 14.29
C THR A 173 -5.47 8.49 14.01
N GLU A 174 -5.17 9.04 12.84
CA GLU A 174 -5.63 10.35 12.37
C GLU A 174 -6.09 10.27 10.91
N PRO A 175 -7.07 11.10 10.50
CA PRO A 175 -7.47 11.20 9.10
C PRO A 175 -6.30 11.65 8.21
N LEU A 176 -6.24 11.11 7.00
CA LEU A 176 -5.29 11.59 5.99
C LEU A 176 -5.72 12.98 5.52
N MET A 177 -4.76 13.88 5.31
CA MET A 177 -5.00 15.21 4.72
C MET A 177 -5.26 15.11 3.21
N MET A 178 -6.29 14.36 2.83
CA MET A 178 -6.54 13.97 1.43
C MET A 178 -6.80 15.18 0.53
N THR A 179 -7.47 16.22 1.04
CA THR A 179 -7.69 17.47 0.32
C THR A 179 -6.37 18.12 -0.07
N ALA A 180 -5.38 18.16 0.83
CA ALA A 180 -4.06 18.71 0.55
C ALA A 180 -3.30 17.87 -0.48
N ILE A 181 -3.32 16.54 -0.34
CA ILE A 181 -2.69 15.61 -1.28
C ILE A 181 -3.30 15.77 -2.68
N LEU A 182 -4.63 15.79 -2.79
CA LEU A 182 -5.34 15.97 -4.07
C LEU A 182 -5.13 17.36 -4.66
N TYR A 183 -5.02 18.40 -3.84
CA TYR A 183 -4.77 19.76 -4.31
C TYR A 183 -3.42 19.88 -5.05
N SER A 184 -2.42 19.06 -4.66
CA SER A 184 -1.15 18.97 -5.39
C SER A 184 -1.27 18.34 -6.79
N SER A 185 -2.39 17.66 -7.07
CA SER A 185 -2.70 17.02 -8.35
C SER A 185 -4.12 17.36 -8.83
N PRO A 186 -4.34 18.59 -9.36
CA PRO A 186 -5.67 19.08 -9.72
C PRO A 186 -6.44 18.16 -10.67
N ASP A 187 -5.74 17.50 -11.61
CA ASP A 187 -6.35 16.54 -12.53
C ASP A 187 -6.97 15.35 -11.79
N VAL A 188 -6.27 14.82 -10.78
CA VAL A 188 -6.75 13.69 -9.98
C VAL A 188 -7.87 14.13 -9.05
N PHE A 189 -7.73 15.29 -8.41
CA PHE A 189 -8.80 15.86 -7.57
C PHE A 189 -10.10 16.01 -8.35
N PHE A 190 -10.01 16.60 -9.54
CA PHE A 190 -11.13 16.75 -10.44
C PHE A 190 -11.78 15.41 -10.79
N LYS A 191 -10.97 14.38 -11.09
CA LYS A 191 -11.46 13.03 -11.38
C LYS A 191 -12.19 12.41 -10.18
N VAL A 192 -11.65 12.54 -8.97
CA VAL A 192 -12.29 12.05 -7.72
C VAL A 192 -13.70 12.63 -7.58
N ILE A 193 -13.84 13.96 -7.74
CA ILE A 193 -15.13 14.65 -7.61
C ILE A 193 -16.08 14.27 -8.75
N CYS A 194 -15.61 14.29 -9.99
CA CYS A 194 -16.45 13.94 -11.14
C CYS A 194 -16.98 12.51 -11.06
N MET A 195 -16.24 11.57 -10.50
CA MET A 195 -16.70 10.21 -10.32
C MET A 195 -17.89 10.11 -9.34
N GLN A 196 -17.92 10.93 -8.30
CA GLN A 196 -19.07 10.98 -7.38
C GLN A 196 -20.30 11.58 -8.05
N LEU A 197 -20.11 12.54 -8.96
CA LEU A 197 -21.20 13.16 -9.71
C LEU A 197 -21.68 12.27 -10.88
N TYR A 198 -20.80 11.43 -11.43
CA TYR A 198 -21.12 10.49 -12.49
C TYR A 198 -21.88 9.26 -11.97
N PHE A 199 -21.56 8.80 -10.75
CA PHE A 199 -22.24 7.69 -10.09
C PHE A 199 -22.87 8.12 -8.75
N PRO A 200 -23.86 9.02 -8.78
CA PRO A 200 -24.41 9.66 -7.57
C PRO A 200 -25.14 8.68 -6.63
N ASP A 201 -25.51 7.49 -7.13
CA ASP A 201 -26.28 6.51 -6.38
C ASP A 201 -25.43 5.59 -5.49
N THR A 202 -24.10 5.64 -5.62
CA THR A 202 -23.19 4.84 -4.78
C THR A 202 -23.21 5.32 -3.33
N LYS A 203 -22.88 4.42 -2.38
CA LYS A 203 -22.84 4.75 -0.95
C LYS A 203 -21.96 5.97 -0.66
N HIS A 204 -20.73 5.96 -1.17
CA HIS A 204 -19.75 7.03 -0.96
C HIS A 204 -20.17 8.33 -1.65
N ALA A 205 -20.67 8.27 -2.89
CA ALA A 205 -21.17 9.46 -3.56
C ALA A 205 -22.35 10.11 -2.83
N LYS A 206 -23.27 9.34 -2.27
CA LYS A 206 -24.38 9.89 -1.47
C LYS A 206 -23.90 10.64 -0.23
N VAL A 207 -22.91 10.10 0.48
CA VAL A 207 -22.29 10.75 1.64
C VAL A 207 -21.56 12.02 1.21
N PHE A 208 -20.71 11.93 0.18
CA PHE A 208 -19.98 13.06 -0.40
C PHE A 208 -20.93 14.19 -0.83
N LEU A 209 -21.98 13.88 -1.61
CA LEU A 209 -22.93 14.87 -2.10
C LEU A 209 -23.79 15.47 -0.98
N LYS A 210 -24.06 14.72 0.09
CA LYS A 210 -24.73 15.23 1.29
C LYS A 210 -23.87 16.28 2.00
N ILE A 211 -22.57 16.03 2.16
CA ILE A 211 -21.61 16.97 2.75
C ILE A 211 -21.48 18.20 1.84
N LEU A 212 -21.26 17.99 0.53
CA LEU A 212 -21.17 19.07 -0.45
C LEU A 212 -22.41 19.97 -0.44
N ALA A 213 -23.61 19.41 -0.32
CA ALA A 213 -24.87 20.17 -0.26
C ALA A 213 -25.04 21.06 0.99
N GLN A 214 -24.14 20.98 1.98
CA GLN A 214 -24.08 21.90 3.12
C GLN A 214 -23.39 23.22 2.75
N TYR A 215 -22.46 23.16 1.79
CA TYR A 215 -21.61 24.28 1.35
C TYR A 215 -21.98 24.82 -0.03
N THR A 216 -22.79 24.09 -0.79
CA THR A 216 -23.30 24.54 -2.09
C THR A 216 -24.80 24.26 -2.25
N THR A 217 -25.42 24.90 -3.24
CA THR A 217 -26.85 24.70 -3.50
C THR A 217 -27.11 23.32 -4.11
N LYS A 218 -28.14 22.64 -3.61
CA LYS A 218 -28.62 21.36 -4.20
C LYS A 218 -28.92 21.49 -5.69
N GLU A 219 -29.35 22.67 -6.13
CA GLU A 219 -29.63 22.95 -7.53
C GLU A 219 -28.35 23.01 -8.39
N ALA A 220 -27.26 23.59 -7.88
CA ALA A 220 -25.96 23.56 -8.56
C ALA A 220 -25.48 22.12 -8.75
N ILE A 221 -25.51 21.29 -7.69
CA ILE A 221 -25.15 19.87 -7.76
C ILE A 221 -26.00 19.15 -8.82
N ARG A 222 -27.32 19.30 -8.79
CA ARG A 222 -28.23 18.65 -9.75
C ARG A 222 -27.95 19.09 -11.20
N LYS A 223 -27.67 20.37 -11.44
CA LYS A 223 -27.32 20.90 -12.76
C LYS A 223 -26.05 20.25 -13.29
N VAL A 224 -25.03 20.12 -12.44
CA VAL A 224 -23.76 19.48 -12.79
C VAL A 224 -23.94 17.98 -13.09
N ILE A 225 -24.67 17.25 -12.24
CA ILE A 225 -25.00 15.83 -12.47
C ILE A 225 -25.76 15.65 -13.80
N LYS A 226 -26.80 16.46 -14.04
CA LYS A 226 -27.56 16.42 -15.31
C LYS A 226 -26.65 16.68 -16.51
N LEU A 227 -25.72 17.64 -16.39
CA LEU A 227 -24.78 17.98 -17.45
C LEU A 227 -23.81 16.82 -17.74
N ILE A 228 -23.29 16.16 -16.70
CA ILE A 228 -22.44 14.96 -16.82
C ILE A 228 -23.22 13.86 -17.53
N LEU A 229 -24.39 13.48 -17.01
CA LEU A 229 -25.21 12.39 -17.57
C LEU A 229 -25.66 12.65 -19.01
N LYS A 230 -26.00 13.90 -19.35
CA LYS A 230 -26.36 14.29 -20.73
C LYS A 230 -25.19 14.05 -21.68
N ARG A 231 -23.98 14.37 -21.26
CA ARG A 231 -22.78 14.21 -22.10
C ARG A 231 -22.41 12.75 -22.27
N THR A 232 -22.46 11.96 -21.20
CA THR A 232 -22.24 10.52 -21.26
C THR A 232 -23.13 9.84 -22.30
N LYS A 233 -24.41 10.25 -22.39
CA LYS A 233 -25.38 9.70 -23.35
C LYS A 233 -25.15 10.13 -24.81
N ALA A 234 -24.39 11.21 -25.05
CA ALA A 234 -24.19 11.77 -26.40
C ALA A 234 -23.14 11.03 -27.25
N GLY A 235 -22.48 10.01 -26.71
CA GLY A 235 -22.06 8.84 -27.50
C GLY A 235 -20.86 8.93 -28.45
N SER A 236 -20.04 9.99 -28.46
CA SER A 236 -18.86 10.04 -29.35
C SER A 236 -17.53 9.67 -28.68
N SER A 237 -17.47 9.52 -27.35
CA SER A 237 -16.27 9.10 -26.62
C SER A 237 -16.66 8.43 -25.29
N THR A 238 -15.96 7.38 -24.90
CA THR A 238 -16.22 6.62 -23.67
C THR A 238 -15.56 7.27 -22.44
N GLY A 239 -16.30 7.33 -21.33
CA GLY A 239 -15.74 7.57 -20.00
C GLY A 239 -15.55 9.03 -19.56
N LEU A 240 -14.72 9.21 -18.53
CA LEU A 240 -14.52 10.48 -17.82
C LEU A 240 -13.87 11.57 -18.70
N PHE A 241 -13.16 11.20 -19.76
CA PHE A 241 -12.50 12.14 -20.67
C PHE A 241 -13.48 13.13 -21.32
N LEU A 242 -14.68 12.67 -21.69
CA LEU A 242 -15.71 13.51 -22.29
C LEU A 242 -16.26 14.56 -21.30
N VAL A 243 -16.24 14.24 -20.01
CA VAL A 243 -16.57 15.16 -18.90
C VAL A 243 -15.46 16.21 -18.73
N LEU A 244 -14.19 15.82 -18.82
CA LEU A 244 -13.03 16.69 -18.60
C LEU A 244 -12.86 17.81 -19.66
N ASN A 245 -13.39 17.61 -20.86
CA ASN A 245 -13.23 18.53 -22.00
C ASN A 245 -14.28 19.65 -22.08
N SER A 246 -15.12 19.82 -21.05
CA SER A 246 -16.11 20.89 -21.02
C SER A 246 -15.69 22.04 -20.11
N PRO A 247 -15.48 23.26 -20.64
CA PRO A 247 -15.24 24.46 -19.82
C PRO A 247 -16.32 24.66 -18.75
N LYS A 248 -17.61 24.70 -19.14
CA LYS A 248 -18.73 24.88 -18.20
C LYS A 248 -18.81 23.87 -17.05
N LEU A 249 -18.29 22.66 -17.26
CA LEU A 249 -18.32 21.60 -16.26
C LEU A 249 -17.06 21.68 -15.39
N ARG A 250 -15.93 22.04 -16.02
CA ARG A 250 -14.69 22.33 -15.32
C ARG A 250 -14.89 23.45 -14.32
N ASP A 251 -15.49 24.56 -14.74
CA ASP A 251 -15.73 25.72 -13.88
C ASP A 251 -16.63 25.35 -12.69
N ALA A 252 -17.75 24.67 -12.96
CA ALA A 252 -18.67 24.27 -11.89
C ALA A 252 -18.07 23.26 -10.89
N VAL A 253 -17.22 22.33 -11.35
CA VAL A 253 -16.52 21.41 -10.46
C VAL A 253 -15.38 22.11 -9.72
N PHE A 254 -14.73 23.10 -10.35
CA PHE A 254 -13.72 23.93 -9.68
C PHE A 254 -14.33 24.73 -8.53
N ASP A 255 -15.53 25.28 -8.70
CA ASP A 255 -16.27 25.92 -7.61
C ASP A 255 -16.50 24.95 -6.44
N PHE A 256 -16.80 23.67 -6.74
CA PHE A 256 -16.90 22.64 -5.69
C PHE A 256 -15.55 22.35 -5.03
N ILE A 257 -14.45 22.30 -5.79
CA ILE A 257 -13.09 22.14 -5.23
C ILE A 257 -12.77 23.28 -4.26
N VAL A 258 -13.09 24.52 -4.61
CA VAL A 258 -12.86 25.69 -3.74
C VAL A 258 -13.59 25.53 -2.42
N GLU A 259 -14.86 25.14 -2.44
CA GLU A 259 -15.63 24.91 -1.20
C GLU A 259 -15.09 23.72 -0.39
N ILE A 260 -14.70 22.63 -1.06
CA ILE A 260 -14.07 21.48 -0.39
C ILE A 260 -12.78 21.90 0.32
N CYS A 261 -11.91 22.68 -0.33
CA CYS A 261 -10.68 23.16 0.27
C CYS A 261 -10.91 24.07 1.50
N LYS A 262 -11.96 24.89 1.49
CA LYS A 262 -12.33 25.72 2.66
C LYS A 262 -12.80 24.89 3.85
N HIS A 263 -13.41 23.74 3.58
CA HIS A 263 -14.05 22.88 4.57
C HIS A 263 -13.36 21.50 4.68
N TYR A 264 -12.04 21.44 4.45
CA TYR A 264 -11.29 20.20 4.23
C TYR A 264 -11.47 19.14 5.35
N LEU A 265 -11.59 19.56 6.62
CA LEU A 265 -11.77 18.66 7.77
C LEU A 265 -13.00 17.75 7.64
N GLU A 266 -14.04 18.19 6.95
CA GLU A 266 -15.27 17.41 6.73
C GLU A 266 -15.20 16.53 5.49
N PHE A 267 -14.26 16.82 4.59
CA PHE A 267 -14.12 16.13 3.32
C PHE A 267 -12.99 15.10 3.31
N ASP A 268 -11.95 15.25 4.13
CA ASP A 268 -10.75 14.43 4.05
C ASP A 268 -11.03 12.93 4.12
N GLU A 269 -11.80 12.48 5.12
CA GLU A 269 -12.15 11.05 5.27
C GLU A 269 -12.96 10.53 4.07
N ILE A 270 -14.01 11.26 3.66
CA ILE A 270 -14.85 10.82 2.54
C ILE A 270 -14.09 10.91 1.20
N LEU A 271 -13.14 11.82 1.04
CA LEU A 271 -12.30 11.92 -0.14
C LEU A 271 -11.31 10.77 -0.22
N THR A 272 -10.75 10.32 0.91
CA THR A 272 -9.90 9.12 0.95
C THR A 272 -10.69 7.90 0.49
N GLU A 273 -11.90 7.71 1.02
CA GLU A 273 -12.81 6.65 0.57
C GLU A 273 -13.12 6.78 -0.92
N CYS A 274 -13.56 7.96 -1.36
CA CYS A 274 -13.88 8.21 -2.77
C CYS A 274 -12.69 7.93 -3.70
N PHE A 275 -11.46 8.27 -3.28
CA PHE A 275 -10.23 8.02 -4.03
C PHE A 275 -9.96 6.53 -4.19
N PHE A 276 -10.04 5.74 -3.11
CA PHE A 276 -9.76 4.30 -3.19
C PHE A 276 -10.89 3.46 -3.81
N GLN A 277 -12.08 4.03 -3.97
CA GLN A 277 -13.16 3.45 -4.79
C GLN A 277 -12.99 3.70 -6.29
N LEU A 278 -12.01 4.52 -6.70
CA LEU A 278 -11.74 4.71 -8.12
C LEU A 278 -11.26 3.40 -8.77
N PRO A 279 -11.71 3.09 -9.99
CA PRO A 279 -11.06 2.07 -10.79
C PRO A 279 -9.60 2.45 -11.05
N ALA A 280 -8.67 1.51 -10.92
CA ALA A 280 -7.23 1.80 -11.00
C ALA A 280 -6.82 2.44 -12.34
N TYR A 281 -7.52 2.07 -13.42
CA TYR A 281 -7.29 2.59 -14.77
C TYR A 281 -7.60 4.08 -14.92
N VAL A 282 -8.32 4.71 -13.97
CA VAL A 282 -8.65 6.15 -14.00
C VAL A 282 -7.39 7.01 -13.81
N LEU A 283 -6.37 6.46 -13.16
CA LEU A 283 -5.08 7.14 -12.95
C LEU A 283 -4.06 6.86 -14.05
N ASP A 284 -4.28 5.84 -14.89
CA ASP A 284 -3.43 5.58 -16.04
C ASP A 284 -3.62 6.66 -17.11
N LYS A 285 -2.60 7.49 -17.31
CA LYS A 285 -2.60 8.54 -18.35
C LYS A 285 -2.62 7.97 -19.78
N ASN A 286 -2.33 6.67 -19.95
CA ASN A 286 -2.25 6.01 -21.25
C ASN A 286 -3.60 5.53 -21.81
N ASN A 287 -4.67 5.48 -21.00
CA ASN A 287 -6.00 5.04 -21.45
C ASN A 287 -6.80 6.15 -22.17
N GLY A 288 -6.12 7.23 -22.60
CA GLY A 288 -6.69 8.36 -23.31
C GLY A 288 -6.24 8.48 -24.77
N LYS A 289 -5.62 7.43 -25.32
CA LYS A 289 -5.34 7.30 -26.75
C LYS A 289 -6.09 6.09 -27.32
#